data_AF-A0A938W6D3-F1
#
_entry.id   AF-A0A938W6D3-F1
#
_cell.length_a   1.000
_cell.length_b   1.000
_cell.length_c   1.000
_cell.angle_alpha   90.00
_cell.angle_beta   90.00
_cell.angle_gamma   90.00
#
_symmetry.space_group_name_H-M   'P 1'
#
loop_
_entity.id
_entity.type
_entity.pdbx_description
1 polymer ?
#
loop_
_entity_poly.entity_id
_entity_poly.type
_entity_poly.pdbx_seq_one_letter_code
_entity_poly.pdbx_strand_id
1 'polypeptide(L)'
;MPSQVRLYISAGPDQDPARELLGRSLAEFPINVGWVIKRTPDVDSVAECHLFVLLFGPDIVAPVGLELWWARRTEKPIIGCYFDGLHTPAGQVFLQENADLNWTRCADLPALRRAVMTHLSRFLLAHAERYGVSLVEAERLRAFVASLDKTAPAPAPPKATGAGGGGVILAPGKDEPAGARLVQDEA
;
A
#
# COMPACT_ATOMS: atom_id res chain seq x y z
N MET A 1 21.55 7.43 1.12
CA MET A 1 20.95 6.19 1.63
C MET A 1 19.60 6.02 0.97
N PRO A 2 19.19 4.79 0.62
CA PRO A 2 17.85 4.55 0.09
C PRO A 2 16.81 4.98 1.13
N SER A 3 15.84 5.78 0.72
CA SER A 3 14.76 6.18 1.63
C SER A 3 13.78 5.01 1.82
N GLN A 4 13.16 4.91 2.98
CA GLN A 4 12.03 3.98 3.17
C GLN A 4 10.81 4.46 2.40
N VAL A 5 10.00 3.53 1.90
CA VAL A 5 8.71 3.85 1.27
C VAL A 5 7.67 4.06 2.37
N ARG A 6 7.10 5.27 2.44
CA ARG A 6 6.03 5.62 3.36
C ARG A 6 4.69 5.46 2.65
N LEU A 7 3.91 4.45 3.05
CA LEU A 7 2.60 4.15 2.48
C LEU A 7 1.52 4.51 3.49
N TYR A 8 0.51 5.24 3.04
CA TYR A 8 -0.70 5.47 3.81
C TYR A 8 -1.86 4.66 3.24
N ILE A 9 -2.57 3.90 4.06
CA ILE A 9 -3.76 3.14 3.66
C ILE A 9 -5.00 3.73 4.35
N SER A 10 -5.77 4.50 3.59
CA SER A 10 -7.03 5.08 4.03
C SER A 10 -8.19 4.13 3.71
N ALA A 11 -8.92 3.70 4.74
CA ALA A 11 -9.99 2.72 4.59
C ALA A 11 -10.95 2.74 5.77
N GLY A 12 -12.22 2.41 5.50
CA GLY A 12 -13.22 2.17 6.54
C GLY A 12 -13.01 0.86 7.31
N PRO A 13 -13.68 0.69 8.47
CA PRO A 13 -13.60 -0.56 9.25
C PRO A 13 -14.03 -1.81 8.48
N ASP A 14 -14.98 -1.67 7.56
CA ASP A 14 -15.44 -2.73 6.67
C ASP A 14 -14.35 -3.26 5.73
N GLN A 15 -13.27 -2.49 5.53
CA GLN A 15 -12.14 -2.82 4.69
C GLN A 15 -10.94 -3.40 5.46
N ASP A 16 -11.13 -3.84 6.71
CA ASP A 16 -10.09 -4.50 7.50
C ASP A 16 -9.42 -5.69 6.80
N PRO A 17 -10.17 -6.62 6.17
CA PRO A 17 -9.57 -7.74 5.43
C PRO A 17 -8.66 -7.26 4.29
N ALA A 18 -9.04 -6.17 3.61
CA ALA A 18 -8.25 -5.57 2.55
C ALA A 18 -6.97 -4.94 3.10
N ARG A 19 -7.03 -4.24 4.24
CA ARG A 19 -5.84 -3.70 4.92
C ARG A 19 -4.86 -4.80 5.32
N GLU A 20 -5.36 -5.88 5.90
CA GLU A 20 -4.52 -7.02 6.30
C GLU A 20 -3.84 -7.68 5.10
N LEU A 21 -4.59 -7.92 4.02
CA LEU A 21 -4.07 -8.47 2.78
C LEU A 21 -2.94 -7.61 2.21
N LEU A 22 -3.10 -6.28 2.20
CA LEU A 22 -2.07 -5.38 1.70
C LEU A 22 -0.82 -5.40 2.59
N GLY A 23 -0.98 -5.37 3.92
CA GLY A 23 0.15 -5.49 4.84
C GLY A 23 0.95 -6.77 4.62
N ARG A 24 0.27 -7.90 4.42
CA ARG A 24 0.88 -9.19 4.11
C ARG A 24 1.58 -9.19 2.75
N SER A 25 0.93 -8.63 1.73
CA SER A 25 1.48 -8.55 0.37
C SER A 25 2.75 -7.68 0.31
N LEU A 26 2.85 -6.66 1.17
CA LEU A 26 4.06 -5.83 1.31
C LEU A 26 5.20 -6.57 2.02
N ALA A 27 4.89 -7.45 2.97
CA ALA A 27 5.89 -8.32 3.58
C ALA A 27 6.43 -9.39 2.61
N GLU A 28 5.59 -9.83 1.68
CA GLU A 28 5.92 -10.81 0.63
C GLU A 28 6.44 -10.18 -0.67
N PHE A 29 6.78 -8.88 -0.64
CA PHE A 29 7.16 -8.14 -1.85
C PHE A 29 8.46 -8.72 -2.46
N PRO A 30 8.60 -8.79 -3.80
CA PRO A 30 9.68 -9.55 -4.44
C PRO A 30 11.08 -8.94 -4.31
N ILE A 31 11.19 -7.76 -3.69
CA ILE A 31 12.44 -7.04 -3.49
C ILE A 31 12.52 -6.49 -2.07
N ASN A 32 13.75 -6.25 -1.62
CA ASN A 32 14.00 -5.78 -0.27
C ASN A 32 13.95 -4.24 -0.23
N VAL A 33 12.87 -3.68 0.29
CA VAL A 33 12.65 -2.24 0.46
C VAL A 33 12.07 -1.99 1.85
N GLY A 34 12.59 -0.99 2.55
CA GLY A 34 12.05 -0.63 3.86
C GLY A 34 10.69 0.05 3.71
N TRP A 35 9.68 -0.43 4.42
CA TRP A 35 8.32 0.12 4.40
C TRP A 35 7.94 0.73 5.73
N VAL A 36 7.32 1.89 5.69
CA VAL A 36 6.60 2.49 6.82
C VAL A 36 5.14 2.57 6.43
N ILE A 37 4.29 1.79 7.09
CA ILE A 37 2.87 1.68 6.75
C ILE A 37 2.04 2.36 7.84
N LYS A 38 1.35 3.42 7.45
CA LYS A 38 0.37 4.15 8.25
C LYS A 38 -1.03 3.89 7.71
N ARG A 39 -2.05 4.01 8.55
CA ARG A 39 -3.44 3.71 8.18
C ARG A 39 -4.44 4.51 8.99
N THR A 40 -5.68 4.58 8.49
CA THR A 40 -6.80 5.20 9.20
C THR A 40 -6.99 4.62 10.61
N PRO A 41 -7.30 5.44 11.64
CA PRO A 41 -7.32 6.90 11.62
C PRO A 41 -5.96 7.49 12.02
N ASP A 42 -5.30 8.22 11.12
CA ASP A 42 -4.01 8.91 11.40
C ASP A 42 -3.79 10.04 10.38
N VAL A 43 -4.56 11.14 10.49
CA VAL A 43 -4.56 12.21 9.48
C VAL A 43 -3.20 12.89 9.37
N ASP A 44 -2.49 13.07 10.49
CA ASP A 44 -1.21 13.78 10.54
C ASP A 44 -0.13 13.05 9.70
N SER A 45 -0.17 11.71 9.68
CA SER A 45 0.78 10.91 8.90
C SER A 45 0.56 10.97 7.38
N VAL A 46 -0.55 11.54 6.89
CA VAL A 46 -0.82 11.67 5.45
C VAL A 46 0.22 12.59 4.79
N ALA A 47 0.61 13.67 5.45
CA ALA A 47 1.58 14.62 4.89
C ALA A 47 2.97 14.00 4.67
N GLU A 48 3.34 13.00 5.46
CA GLU A 48 4.64 12.33 5.40
C GLU A 48 4.69 11.17 4.40
N CYS A 49 3.54 10.71 3.88
CA CYS A 49 3.52 9.57 2.98
C CYS A 49 4.11 9.90 1.60
N HIS A 50 4.65 8.88 0.95
CA HIS A 50 5.08 8.91 -0.45
C HIS A 50 3.95 8.47 -1.39
N LEU A 51 3.07 7.56 -0.93
CA LEU A 51 1.86 7.14 -1.63
C LEU A 51 0.68 7.05 -0.68
N PHE A 52 -0.50 7.33 -1.23
CA PHE A 52 -1.77 7.19 -0.55
C PHE A 52 -2.64 6.15 -1.26
N VAL A 53 -3.06 5.12 -0.54
CA VAL A 53 -4.00 4.09 -1.03
C VAL A 53 -5.35 4.38 -0.40
N LEU A 54 -6.36 4.59 -1.22
CA LEU A 54 -7.75 4.75 -0.79
C LEU A 54 -8.52 3.47 -1.10
N LEU A 55 -9.03 2.80 -0.07
CA LEU A 55 -9.91 1.65 -0.19
C LEU A 55 -11.34 2.07 0.11
N PHE A 56 -12.18 2.04 -0.92
CA PHE A 56 -13.57 2.48 -0.84
C PHE A 56 -14.53 1.29 -0.84
N GLY A 57 -15.36 1.22 0.19
CA GLY A 57 -16.38 0.20 0.39
C GLY A 57 -17.79 0.69 0.02
N PRO A 58 -18.84 0.16 0.67
CA PRO A 58 -20.23 0.58 0.43
C PRO A 58 -20.53 2.03 0.82
N ASP A 59 -19.80 2.61 1.77
CA ASP A 59 -20.02 3.97 2.26
C ASP A 59 -18.71 4.69 2.60
N ILE A 60 -18.78 6.01 2.69
CA ILE A 60 -17.71 6.83 3.23
C ILE A 60 -17.83 6.92 4.76
N VAL A 61 -16.72 6.70 5.46
CA VAL A 61 -16.66 6.79 6.93
C VAL A 61 -15.58 7.76 7.36
N ALA A 62 -15.86 8.54 8.39
CA ALA A 62 -14.84 9.41 8.96
C ALA A 62 -13.69 8.58 9.57
N PRO A 63 -12.42 9.01 9.46
CA PRO A 63 -11.94 10.26 8.83
C PRO A 63 -11.49 10.12 7.36
N VAL A 64 -11.91 9.09 6.61
CA VAL A 64 -11.40 8.80 5.24
C VAL A 64 -11.51 10.00 4.29
N GLY A 65 -12.62 10.73 4.33
CA GLY A 65 -12.78 11.93 3.49
C GLY A 65 -11.77 13.03 3.80
N LEU A 66 -11.45 13.24 5.09
CA LEU A 66 -10.45 14.22 5.52
C LEU A 66 -9.02 13.77 5.14
N GLU A 67 -8.74 12.47 5.26
CA GLU A 67 -7.46 11.89 4.84
C GLU A 67 -7.24 12.06 3.32
N LEU A 68 -8.27 11.80 2.51
CA LEU A 68 -8.22 12.04 1.07
C LEU A 68 -8.02 13.53 0.74
N TRP A 69 -8.72 14.42 1.46
CA TRP A 69 -8.56 15.87 1.29
C TRP A 69 -7.11 16.31 1.53
N TRP A 70 -6.48 15.81 2.59
CA TRP A 70 -5.06 16.08 2.88
C TRP A 70 -4.12 15.49 1.83
N ALA A 71 -4.39 14.27 1.37
CA ALA A 71 -3.59 13.63 0.33
C ALA A 71 -3.59 14.46 -0.97
N ARG A 72 -4.74 14.98 -1.38
CA ARG A 72 -4.85 15.90 -2.53
C ARG A 72 -4.12 17.21 -2.29
N ARG A 73 -4.34 17.84 -1.14
CA ARG A 73 -3.71 19.12 -0.79
C ARG A 73 -2.19 19.05 -0.76
N THR A 74 -1.63 17.88 -0.44
CA THR A 74 -0.19 17.63 -0.41
C THR A 74 0.31 16.89 -1.65
N GLU A 75 -0.50 16.88 -2.71
CA GLU A 75 -0.19 16.34 -4.05
C GLU A 75 0.36 14.92 -4.03
N LYS A 76 -0.16 14.09 -3.12
CA LYS A 76 0.26 12.69 -3.03
C LYS A 76 -0.21 11.92 -4.25
N PRO A 77 0.60 10.99 -4.78
CA PRO A 77 0.11 9.96 -5.67
C PRO A 77 -0.98 9.13 -4.97
N ILE A 78 -2.19 9.13 -5.53
CA ILE A 78 -3.35 8.42 -4.98
C ILE A 78 -3.64 7.17 -5.81
N ILE A 79 -3.68 6.02 -5.14
CA ILE A 79 -4.19 4.75 -5.69
C ILE A 79 -5.61 4.58 -5.14
N GLY A 80 -6.61 4.92 -5.96
CA GLY A 80 -8.02 4.73 -5.62
C GLY A 80 -8.49 3.32 -6.00
N CYS A 81 -8.99 2.56 -5.05
CA CYS A 81 -9.61 1.26 -5.28
C CYS A 81 -11.01 1.24 -4.69
N TYR A 82 -11.98 0.72 -5.42
CA TYR A 82 -13.33 0.49 -4.88
C TYR A 82 -13.80 -0.94 -5.16
N PHE A 83 -14.60 -1.47 -4.25
CA PHE A 83 -15.24 -2.78 -4.41
C PHE A 83 -16.63 -2.65 -5.01
N ASP A 84 -17.00 -3.64 -5.83
CA ASP A 84 -18.36 -3.73 -6.35
C ASP A 84 -19.37 -3.98 -5.23
N GLY A 85 -20.51 -3.28 -5.30
CA GLY A 85 -21.58 -3.44 -4.35
C GLY A 85 -22.61 -2.33 -4.44
N LEU A 86 -23.65 -2.45 -3.61
CA LEU A 86 -24.58 -1.34 -3.39
C LEU A 86 -23.88 -0.29 -2.54
N HIS A 87 -23.65 0.89 -3.11
CA HIS A 87 -23.21 2.05 -2.35
C HIS A 87 -24.41 2.77 -1.75
N THR A 88 -24.25 3.29 -0.54
CA THR A 88 -25.21 4.21 0.06
C THR A 88 -25.30 5.50 -0.79
N PRO A 89 -26.35 6.32 -0.62
CA PRO A 89 -26.39 7.63 -1.29
C PRO A 89 -25.15 8.49 -1.00
N ALA A 90 -24.65 8.48 0.24
CA ALA A 90 -23.43 9.20 0.60
C ALA A 90 -22.20 8.63 -0.11
N GLY A 91 -22.09 7.29 -0.20
CA GLY A 91 -21.01 6.65 -0.93
C GLY A 91 -21.04 6.93 -2.44
N GLN A 92 -22.22 6.99 -3.05
CA GLN A 92 -22.37 7.36 -4.47
C GLN A 92 -21.93 8.80 -4.72
N VAL A 93 -22.38 9.74 -3.87
CA VAL A 93 -21.94 11.14 -3.94
C VAL A 93 -20.43 11.25 -3.78
N PHE A 94 -19.85 10.52 -2.83
CA PHE A 94 -18.40 10.50 -2.63
C PHE A 94 -17.65 10.04 -3.88
N LEU A 95 -18.08 8.94 -4.53
CA LEU A 95 -17.47 8.50 -5.78
C LEU A 95 -17.61 9.53 -6.91
N GLN A 96 -18.79 10.16 -7.02
CA GLN A 96 -19.07 11.17 -8.03
C GLN A 96 -18.22 12.44 -7.85
N GLU A 97 -18.12 12.95 -6.62
CA GLU A 97 -17.30 14.12 -6.29
C GLU A 97 -15.80 13.87 -6.46
N ASN A 98 -15.40 12.60 -6.47
CA ASN A 98 -14.02 12.16 -6.64
C ASN A 98 -13.82 11.40 -7.97
N ALA A 99 -14.64 11.67 -8.99
CA ALA A 99 -14.57 11.00 -10.29
C ALA A 99 -13.27 11.30 -11.08
N ASP A 100 -12.55 12.35 -10.69
CA ASP A 100 -11.23 12.71 -11.21
C ASP A 100 -10.11 11.76 -10.76
N LEU A 101 -10.35 10.97 -9.70
CA LEU A 101 -9.42 9.90 -9.33
C LEU A 101 -9.48 8.78 -10.35
N ASN A 102 -8.32 8.23 -10.69
CA ASN A 102 -8.21 7.02 -11.51
C ASN A 102 -8.61 5.79 -10.69
N TRP A 103 -9.92 5.64 -10.46
CA TRP A 103 -10.49 4.55 -9.69
C TRP A 103 -10.23 3.20 -10.35
N THR A 104 -9.61 2.30 -9.60
CA THR A 104 -9.48 0.90 -9.98
C THR A 104 -10.58 0.08 -9.34
N ARG A 105 -11.49 -0.43 -10.17
CA ARG A 105 -12.53 -1.36 -9.75
C ARG A 105 -11.91 -2.69 -9.33
N CYS A 106 -12.26 -3.17 -8.13
CA CYS A 106 -11.78 -4.42 -7.57
C CYS A 106 -12.98 -5.34 -7.29
N ALA A 107 -13.10 -6.42 -8.05
CA ALA A 107 -14.18 -7.40 -7.84
C ALA A 107 -14.01 -8.19 -6.53
N ASP A 108 -12.76 -8.42 -6.12
CA ASP A 108 -12.40 -9.21 -4.95
C ASP A 108 -11.04 -8.80 -4.37
N LEU A 109 -10.70 -9.40 -3.23
CA LEU A 109 -9.42 -9.19 -2.54
C LEU A 109 -8.20 -9.52 -3.44
N PRO A 110 -8.16 -10.64 -4.19
CA PRO A 110 -7.13 -10.88 -5.20
C PRO A 110 -6.97 -9.76 -6.24
N ALA A 111 -8.07 -9.19 -6.74
CA ALA A 111 -8.05 -8.07 -7.68
C ALA A 111 -7.44 -6.82 -7.04
N LEU A 112 -7.81 -6.52 -5.80
CA LEU A 112 -7.19 -5.44 -5.03
C LEU A 112 -5.68 -5.64 -4.92
N ARG A 113 -5.24 -6.84 -4.52
CA ARG A 113 -3.81 -7.17 -4.40
C ARG A 113 -3.09 -6.92 -5.73
N ARG A 114 -3.62 -7.44 -6.84
CA ARG A 114 -3.02 -7.23 -8.17
C ARG A 114 -2.92 -5.75 -8.51
N ALA A 115 -3.98 -4.98 -8.31
CA ALA A 115 -4.02 -3.56 -8.60
C ALA A 115 -2.96 -2.79 -7.79
N VAL A 116 -3.01 -2.90 -6.46
CA VAL A 116 -2.10 -2.14 -5.58
C VAL A 116 -0.65 -2.57 -5.79
N MET A 117 -0.36 -3.88 -5.87
CA MET A 117 1.01 -4.37 -6.08
C MET A 117 1.58 -3.95 -7.43
N THR A 118 0.75 -3.87 -8.47
CA THR A 118 1.15 -3.36 -9.78
C THR A 118 1.52 -1.87 -9.70
N HIS A 119 0.69 -1.07 -9.06
CA HIS A 119 0.96 0.36 -8.87
C HIS A 119 2.23 0.60 -8.05
N LEU A 120 2.43 -0.13 -6.95
CA LEU A 120 3.63 -0.01 -6.13
C LEU A 120 4.90 -0.44 -6.87
N SER A 121 4.83 -1.53 -7.65
CA SER A 121 5.97 -1.98 -8.46
C SER A 121 6.34 -0.94 -9.51
N ARG A 122 5.35 -0.35 -10.20
CA ARG A 122 5.57 0.73 -11.16
C ARG A 122 6.13 1.99 -10.51
N PHE A 123 5.63 2.34 -9.32
CA PHE A 123 6.14 3.47 -8.55
C PHE A 123 7.62 3.28 -8.19
N LEU A 124 8.00 2.11 -7.69
CA LEU A 124 9.37 1.80 -7.33
C LEU A 124 10.30 1.81 -8.54
N LEU A 125 9.85 1.28 -9.68
CA LEU A 125 10.60 1.34 -10.95
C LEU A 125 10.81 2.78 -11.42
N ALA A 126 9.80 3.64 -11.29
CA ALA A 126 9.90 5.05 -11.67
C ALA A 126 10.82 5.87 -10.75
N HIS A 127 11.07 5.39 -9.53
CA HIS A 127 11.88 6.06 -8.52
C HIS A 127 13.03 5.18 -8.02
N ALA A 128 13.60 4.35 -8.90
CA ALA A 128 14.55 3.31 -8.54
C ALA A 128 15.76 3.85 -7.74
N GLU A 129 16.31 4.98 -8.17
CA GLU A 129 17.47 5.62 -7.49
C GLU A 129 17.14 6.04 -6.06
N ARG A 130 15.97 6.64 -5.83
CA ARG A 130 15.52 7.13 -4.51
C ARG A 130 15.39 6.00 -3.49
N TYR A 131 14.94 4.83 -3.94
CA TYR A 131 14.68 3.66 -3.10
C TYR A 131 15.79 2.62 -3.15
N GLY A 132 16.91 2.91 -3.83
CA GLY A 132 18.03 1.99 -3.99
C GLY A 132 17.61 0.66 -4.61
N VAL A 133 16.77 0.71 -5.64
CA VAL A 133 16.37 -0.45 -6.43
C VAL A 133 17.49 -0.73 -7.45
N SER A 134 18.20 -1.83 -7.26
CA SER A 134 19.23 -2.29 -8.19
C SER A 134 18.63 -2.76 -9.52
N LEU A 135 19.47 -2.90 -10.56
CA LEU A 135 19.02 -3.44 -11.85
C LEU A 135 18.39 -4.83 -11.71
N VAL A 136 18.98 -5.70 -10.89
CA VAL A 136 18.46 -7.06 -10.63
C VAL A 136 17.08 -7.01 -9.96
N GLU A 137 16.90 -6.11 -8.99
CA GLU A 137 15.61 -5.88 -8.34
C GLU A 137 14.57 -5.28 -9.29
N ALA A 138 14.99 -4.37 -10.19
CA ALA A 138 14.12 -3.81 -11.21
C ALA A 138 13.60 -4.90 -12.18
N GLU A 139 14.46 -5.82 -12.62
CA GLU A 139 14.01 -6.94 -13.44
C GLU A 139 13.05 -7.87 -12.68
N ARG A 140 13.32 -8.14 -11.39
CA ARG A 140 12.40 -8.91 -10.53
C ARG A 140 11.04 -8.22 -10.41
N LEU A 141 11.00 -6.90 -10.26
CA LEU A 141 9.75 -6.13 -10.23
C LEU A 141 8.99 -6.22 -11.54
N ARG A 142 9.67 -6.10 -12.69
CA ARG A 142 9.01 -6.24 -13.99
C ARG A 142 8.45 -7.64 -14.21
N ALA A 143 9.20 -8.68 -13.85
CA ALA A 143 8.74 -10.06 -13.90
C ALA A 143 7.55 -10.30 -12.96
N PHE A 144 7.56 -9.70 -11.78
CA PHE A 144 6.45 -9.75 -10.82
C PHE A 144 5.19 -9.06 -11.36
N VAL A 145 5.30 -7.86 -11.93
CA VAL A 145 4.16 -7.21 -12.59
C VAL A 145 3.57 -8.10 -13.70
N ALA A 146 4.44 -8.67 -14.54
CA ALA A 146 4.00 -9.55 -15.61
C ALA A 146 3.36 -10.87 -15.12
N SER A 147 3.65 -11.32 -13.89
CA SER A 147 3.02 -12.52 -13.31
C SER A 147 1.68 -12.21 -12.64
N LEU A 148 1.50 -11.00 -12.09
CA LEU A 148 0.22 -10.54 -11.56
C LEU A 148 -0.86 -10.52 -12.64
N ASP A 149 -0.50 -10.17 -13.88
CA ASP A 149 -1.42 -10.17 -15.02
C ASP A 149 -1.83 -11.60 -15.48
N LYS A 150 -1.02 -12.62 -15.14
CA LYS A 150 -1.21 -14.01 -15.59
C LYS A 150 -1.95 -14.90 -14.59
N THR A 151 -2.27 -14.40 -13.40
CA THR A 151 -2.71 -15.25 -12.27
C THR A 151 -4.22 -15.32 -12.10
N ALA A 152 -4.78 -16.52 -12.29
CA ALA A 152 -6.11 -16.96 -11.83
C ALA A 152 -6.12 -17.16 -10.29
N PRO A 153 -7.28 -17.16 -9.60
CA PRO A 153 -7.35 -16.89 -8.16
C PRO A 153 -6.64 -17.95 -7.29
N ALA A 154 -5.80 -17.46 -6.36
CA ALA A 154 -5.12 -18.27 -5.35
C ALA A 154 -6.04 -18.56 -4.15
N PRO A 155 -5.86 -19.70 -3.44
CA PRO A 155 -6.70 -20.08 -2.30
C PRO A 155 -6.51 -19.17 -1.09
N ALA A 156 -7.57 -19.04 -0.29
CA ALA A 156 -7.63 -18.16 0.88
C ALA A 156 -6.64 -18.58 1.98
N PRO A 157 -5.93 -17.64 2.62
CA PRO A 157 -4.98 -17.96 3.68
C PRO A 157 -5.64 -18.03 5.07
N PRO A 158 -4.98 -18.68 6.05
CA PRO A 158 -5.47 -18.79 7.42
C PRO A 158 -5.50 -17.45 8.17
N LYS A 159 -6.42 -17.39 9.14
CA LYS A 159 -6.75 -16.23 9.98
C LYS A 159 -5.58 -15.87 10.90
N ALA A 160 -5.08 -14.64 10.83
CA ALA A 160 -4.05 -14.12 11.73
C ALA A 160 -4.58 -12.89 12.48
N THR A 161 -4.20 -12.77 13.75
CA THR A 161 -4.52 -11.64 14.64
C THR A 161 -3.52 -10.50 14.41
N GLY A 162 -3.96 -9.43 13.75
CA GLY A 162 -3.12 -8.29 13.40
C GLY A 162 -2.82 -7.32 14.55
N ALA A 163 -1.61 -6.74 14.55
CA ALA A 163 -1.22 -5.65 15.45
C ALA A 163 -1.98 -4.35 15.11
N GLY A 164 -2.64 -3.74 16.09
CA GLY A 164 -3.61 -2.66 15.93
C GLY A 164 -3.06 -1.29 15.48
N GLY A 165 -1.74 -1.04 15.52
CA GLY A 165 -1.18 0.32 15.45
C GLY A 165 -0.44 0.76 14.17
N GLY A 166 -0.37 -0.07 13.11
CA GLY A 166 0.54 0.17 11.98
C GLY A 166 1.86 -0.60 12.13
N GLY A 167 2.71 -0.57 11.10
CA GLY A 167 3.89 -1.45 11.04
C GLY A 167 5.05 -0.89 10.22
N VAL A 168 6.26 -1.26 10.62
CA VAL A 168 7.51 -1.00 9.88
C VAL A 168 8.05 -2.34 9.41
N ILE A 169 8.35 -2.45 8.12
CA ILE A 169 9.03 -3.60 7.53
C ILE A 169 10.44 -3.14 7.19
N LEU A 170 11.43 -3.71 7.87
CA LEU A 170 12.83 -3.38 7.65
C LEU A 170 13.38 -4.18 6.47
N ALA A 171 14.25 -3.54 5.70
CA ALA A 171 15.05 -4.15 4.64
C ALA A 171 16.47 -4.44 5.14
N PRO A 172 16.80 -5.73 5.43
CA PRO A 172 18.14 -6.12 5.84
C PRO A 172 19.21 -5.62 4.87
N GLY A 173 20.24 -4.93 5.38
CA GLY A 173 21.35 -4.36 4.59
C GLY A 173 21.07 -3.05 3.86
N LYS A 174 19.82 -2.55 3.83
CA LYS A 174 19.49 -1.21 3.30
C LYS A 174 19.13 -0.20 4.39
N ASP A 175 18.62 -0.68 5.52
CA ASP A 175 18.28 0.13 6.70
C ASP A 175 19.41 0.23 7.74
N GLU A 176 20.62 -0.28 7.44
CA GLU A 176 21.76 -0.15 8.36
C GLU A 176 22.27 1.31 8.38
N PRO A 177 22.33 1.97 9.55
CA PRO A 177 22.98 3.26 9.66
C PRO A 177 24.49 3.09 9.40
N ALA A 178 25.11 4.09 8.77
CA ALA A 178 26.54 4.07 8.51
C ALA A 178 27.30 3.93 9.83
N GLY A 179 27.90 2.75 10.07
CA GLY A 179 28.68 2.44 11.27
C GLY A 179 28.06 1.42 12.24
N ALA A 180 26.91 0.82 11.94
CA ALA A 180 26.41 -0.29 12.76
C ALA A 180 27.31 -1.53 12.58
N ARG A 181 27.97 -1.96 13.66
CA ARG A 181 28.55 -3.31 13.77
C ARG A 181 27.52 -4.22 14.40
N LEU A 182 27.18 -5.32 13.73
CA LEU A 182 26.51 -6.45 14.36
C LEU A 182 27.40 -6.94 15.50
N VAL A 183 26.92 -6.85 16.74
CA VAL A 183 27.52 -7.58 17.85
C VAL A 183 27.18 -9.05 17.60
N GLN A 184 28.09 -9.77 16.95
CA GLN A 184 28.04 -11.23 16.97
C GLN A 184 28.43 -11.65 18.39
N ASP A 185 27.55 -12.45 19.01
CA ASP A 185 27.82 -13.20 20.24
C ASP A 185 29.13 -13.97 20.09
N GLU A 186 30.11 -13.66 20.93
CA GLU A 186 31.27 -14.51 21.17
C GLU A 186 30.90 -15.57 22.23
N ALA A 187 31.02 -16.82 21.79
CA ALA A 187 31.43 -18.04 22.51
C ALA A 187 30.72 -18.46 23.81
#